data_AF-A0A1H3P8F5-F1
#
_entry.id   AF-A0A1H3P8F5-F1
#
_cell.length_a   1.000
_cell.length_b   1.000
_cell.length_c   1.000
_cell.angle_alpha   90.00
_cell.angle_beta   90.00
_cell.angle_gamma   90.00
#
_symmetry.space_group_name_H-M   'P 1'
#
loop_
_entity.id
_entity.type
_entity.pdbx_description
1 polymer ?
#
loop_
_entity_poly.entity_id
_entity_poly.type
_entity_poly.pdbx_seq_one_letter_code
_entity_poly.pdbx_strand_id
1 'polypeptide(L)' 'MSTHIPETFDEWRHCIEQECRIALTKEYIEQRLAILRERNHEETHRFIRHYGEHHWQQVVRWFERAQA' A
#
# COMPACT_ATOMS: atom_id res chain seq x y z
N MET A 1 6.59 -5.73 -16.49
CA MET A 1 6.42 -5.00 -15.22
C MET A 1 5.71 -3.72 -15.59
N SER A 2 4.46 -3.56 -15.18
CA SER A 2 3.71 -2.35 -15.49
C SER A 2 4.37 -1.18 -14.77
N THR A 3 4.83 -0.17 -15.51
CA THR A 3 5.44 1.06 -14.98
C THR A 3 4.40 2.04 -14.44
N HIS A 4 3.17 1.58 -14.18
CA HIS A 4 2.06 2.41 -13.76
C HIS A 4 1.91 2.34 -12.24
N ILE A 5 1.97 3.49 -11.58
CA ILE A 5 1.58 3.61 -10.18
C ILE A 5 0.05 3.51 -10.15
N PRO A 6 -0.56 2.61 -9.34
CA PRO A 6 -2.01 2.49 -9.29
C PRO A 6 -2.64 3.79 -8.79
N GLU A 7 -3.70 4.25 -9.42
CA GLU A 7 -4.39 5.49 -9.04
C GLU A 7 -5.73 5.20 -8.35
N THR A 8 -6.21 3.96 -8.45
CA THR A 8 -7.46 3.48 -7.86
C THR A 8 -7.28 2.26 -6.97
N PHE A 9 -8.26 2.00 -6.10
CA PHE A 9 -8.26 0.83 -5.21
C PHE A 9 -8.22 -0.49 -5.98
N ASP A 10 -8.96 -0.60 -7.08
CA ASP A 10 -9.03 -1.84 -7.86
C ASP A 10 -7.73 -2.11 -8.62
N GLU A 11 -7.11 -1.08 -9.18
CA GLU A 11 -5.77 -1.18 -9.79
C GLU A 11 -4.72 -1.56 -8.76
N TRP A 12 -4.75 -0.94 -7.57
CA TRP A 12 -3.83 -1.26 -6.48
C TRP A 12 -3.99 -2.70 -6.01
N ARG A 13 -5.23 -3.16 -5.81
CA ARG A 13 -5.53 -4.54 -5.40
C ARG A 13 -5.08 -5.53 -6.47
N HIS A 14 -5.37 -5.26 -7.75
CA HIS A 14 -4.92 -6.08 -8.87
C HIS A 14 -3.38 -6.14 -8.93
N CYS A 15 -2.71 -5.00 -8.76
CA CYS A 15 -1.26 -4.92 -8.73
C CYS A 15 -0.66 -5.76 -7.59
N ILE A 16 -1.24 -5.72 -6.39
CA ILE A 16 -0.73 -6.51 -5.26
C ILE A 16 -1.03 -8.01 -5.43
N GLU A 17 -2.27 -8.38 -5.73
CA GLU A 17 -2.70 -9.78 -5.72
C GLU A 17 -2.31 -10.54 -6.99
N GLN A 18 -2.37 -9.87 -8.15
CA GLN A 18 -2.17 -10.52 -9.46
C GLN A 18 -0.75 -10.27 -9.99
N GLU A 19 -0.28 -9.02 -9.99
CA GLU A 19 1.06 -8.71 -10.51
C GLU A 19 2.16 -9.08 -9.49
N CYS A 20 2.04 -8.62 -8.25
CA CYS A 20 2.99 -8.91 -7.18
C CYS A 20 2.79 -10.30 -6.57
N ARG A 21 1.64 -10.95 -6.81
CA ARG A 21 1.26 -12.26 -6.25
C ARG A 21 1.31 -12.31 -4.73
N ILE A 22 0.91 -11.22 -4.08
CA ILE A 22 0.82 -11.08 -2.63
C ILE A 22 -0.64 -11.19 -2.23
N ALA A 23 -0.97 -12.18 -1.40
CA ALA A 23 -2.31 -12.29 -0.85
C ALA A 23 -2.53 -11.20 0.21
N LEU A 24 -3.60 -10.42 0.08
CA LEU A 24 -4.04 -9.43 1.07
C LEU A 24 -4.71 -10.11 2.27
N THR A 25 -3.97 -10.96 2.99
CA THR A 25 -4.49 -11.58 4.23
C THR A 25 -4.61 -10.53 5.33
N LYS A 26 -5.45 -10.83 6.33
CA LYS A 26 -5.64 -9.94 7.48
C LYS A 26 -4.31 -9.62 8.18
N GLU A 27 -3.47 -10.63 8.38
CA GLU A 27 -2.16 -10.49 9.04
C GLU A 27 -1.23 -9.61 8.21
N TYR A 28 -1.21 -9.78 6.89
CA TYR A 28 -0.41 -8.95 6.00
C TYR A 28 -0.85 -7.49 6.05
N ILE A 29 -2.16 -7.24 5.97
CA ILE A 29 -2.72 -5.88 6.02
C ILE A 29 -2.38 -5.22 7.36
N GLU A 30 -2.56 -5.92 8.49
CA GLU A 30 -2.25 -5.39 9.82
C GLU A 30 -0.76 -5.03 9.97
N GLN A 31 0.13 -5.90 9.49
CA GLN A 31 1.58 -5.62 9.50
C GLN A 31 1.94 -4.40 8.64
N ARG A 32 1.36 -4.28 7.44
CA ARG A 32 1.63 -3.12 6.57
C ARG A 32 1.07 -1.83 7.14
N LEU A 33 -0.12 -1.87 7.75
CA LEU A 33 -0.73 -0.70 8.38
C LEU A 33 0.05 -0.24 9.63
N ALA A 34 0.56 -1.16 10.44
CA ALA A 34 1.40 -0.80 11.59
C ALA A 34 2.61 0.05 11.18
N ILE A 35 3.27 -0.34 10.08
CA ILE A 35 4.41 0.39 9.54
C ILE A 35 3.96 1.70 8.87
N LEU A 36 3.03 1.63 7.89
CA LEU A 36 2.71 2.77 7.04
C LEU A 36 1.93 3.88 7.76
N ARG A 37 1.26 3.60 8.89
CA ARG A 37 0.64 4.64 9.72
C ARG A 37 1.66 5.40 10.57
N GLU A 38 2.82 4.82 10.84
CA GLU A 38 3.89 5.48 11.56
C GLU A 38 4.71 6.35 10.62
N ARG A 39 4.38 7.65 10.56
CA ARG A 39 5.05 8.60 9.66
C ARG A 39 6.57 8.63 9.87
N ASN A 40 7.03 8.52 11.12
CA ASN A 40 8.46 8.56 11.47
C ASN A 40 9.20 7.23 11.22
N HIS A 41 8.51 6.17 10.80
CA HIS A 41 9.14 4.90 10.50
C HIS A 41 9.99 5.01 9.23
N GLU A 42 11.21 4.44 9.24
CA GLU A 42 12.15 4.55 8.11
C GLU A 42 11.54 4.03 6.81
N GLU A 43 10.80 2.92 6.86
CA GLU A 43 10.09 2.38 5.70
C GLU A 43 9.02 3.33 5.17
N THR A 44 8.26 4.02 6.05
CA THR A 44 7.25 5.01 5.65
C THR A 44 7.92 6.21 4.98
N HIS A 45 9.03 6.69 5.52
CA HIS A 45 9.82 7.74 4.88
C HIS A 45 10.35 7.31 3.49
N ARG A 46 10.87 6.09 3.37
CA ARG A 46 11.29 5.54 2.07
C ARG A 46 10.12 5.47 1.09
N PHE A 47 8.97 4.97 1.53
CA PHE A 47 7.77 4.88 0.71
C PHE A 47 7.34 6.26 0.19
N ILE A 48 7.22 7.24 1.09
CA ILE A 48 6.86 8.63 0.73
C ILE A 48 7.89 9.22 -0.23
N ARG A 49 9.19 8.97 -0.04
CA ARG A 49 10.24 9.47 -0.94
C ARG A 49 10.12 8.92 -2.36
N HIS A 50 9.67 7.68 -2.52
CA HIS A 50 9.55 7.03 -3.83
C HIS A 50 8.22 7.34 -4.53
N TYR A 51 7.12 7.40 -3.78
CA TYR A 51 5.76 7.48 -4.35
C TYR A 51 5.04 8.81 -4.04
N GLY A 52 5.57 9.62 -3.15
CA GLY A 52 4.97 10.88 -2.71
C GLY A 52 3.95 10.72 -1.57
N GLU A 53 3.67 11.83 -0.86
CA GLU A 53 2.75 11.84 0.28
C GLU A 53 1.30 11.54 -0.13
N HIS A 54 0.87 12.01 -1.30
CA HIS A 54 -0.50 11.76 -1.79
C HIS A 54 -0.76 10.27 -1.98
N HIS A 55 0.15 9.58 -2.68
CA HIS A 55 0.02 8.16 -2.94
C HIS A 55 0.13 7.33 -1.67
N TRP A 56 1.03 7.70 -0.74
CA TRP A 56 1.09 7.08 0.59
C TRP A 56 -0.26 7.13 1.32
N GLN A 57 -0.93 8.29 1.36
CA GLN A 57 -2.25 8.41 2.00
C GLN A 57 -3.33 7.58 1.29
N GLN A 58 -3.27 7.45 -0.04
CA GLN A 58 -4.17 6.58 -0.78
C GLN A 58 -3.94 5.12 -0.41
N VAL A 59 -2.69 4.65 -0.41
CA VAL A 59 -2.31 3.27 -0.07
C VAL A 59 -2.71 2.90 1.35
N VAL A 60 -2.51 3.79 2.34
CA VAL A 60 -3.00 3.55 3.71
C VAL A 60 -4.51 3.34 3.72
N ARG A 61 -5.28 4.22 3.06
CA ARG A 61 -6.75 4.08 2.95
C ARG A 61 -7.18 2.81 2.21
N TRP A 62 -6.41 2.37 1.22
CA TRP A 62 -6.71 1.14 0.50
C TRP A 62 -6.45 -0.10 1.35
N PHE A 63 -5.37 -0.12 2.13
CA PHE A 63 -5.15 -1.17 3.14
C PHE A 63 -6.27 -1.18 4.19
N GLU A 64 -6.70 -0.03 4.68
CA GLU A 64 -7.84 0.08 5.61
C GLU A 64 -9.14 -0.44 4.99
N ARG A 65 -9.40 -0.11 3.72
CA ARG A 65 -10.57 -0.61 2.99
C ARG A 65 -10.53 -2.13 2.75
N ALA A 66 -9.35 -2.70 2.53
CA ALA A 66 -9.17 -4.13 2.33
C ALA A 66 -9.30 -4.94 3.63
N GLN A 67 -9.21 -4.29 4.80
CA GLN A 67 -9.40 -4.92 6.10
C GLN A 67 -10.87 -5.14 6.48
N ALA A 68 -11.79 -4.33 5.90
CA ALA A 68 -13.22 -4.31 6.20
C ALA A 68 -13.99 -5.43 5.50
#